data_AF-A0A2R6C2S9-F1
#
_entry.id   AF-A0A2R6C2S9-F1
#
_cell.length_a   1.000
_cell.length_b   1.000
_cell.length_c   1.000
_cell.angle_alpha   90.00
_cell.angle_beta   90.00
_cell.angle_gamma   90.00
#
_symmetry.space_group_name_H-M   'P 1'
#
loop_
_entity.id
_entity.type
_entity.pdbx_description
1 polymer ?
#
loop_
_entity_poly.entity_id
_entity_poly.type
_entity_poly.pdbx_seq_one_letter_code
_entity_poly.pdbx_strand_id
1 'polypeptide(L)'
;MLSSSLTPKLKHTKEFNHNSKNFLSQTFKRKISKIVVSCVKEIGARISVIIPTLNEANGVAHVIREVRRALPCSEIIVVDGDSSDGTPDIAKREGAKLITVTKRGYGAAIKEGIRKK
;
A
#
# COMPACT_ATOMS: atom_id res chain seq x y z
N MET A 1 43.53 -50.50 -7.13
CA MET A 1 42.32 -51.34 -6.98
C MET A 1 41.69 -51.02 -5.63
N LEU A 2 40.38 -50.79 -5.68
CA LEU A 2 39.34 -50.62 -4.65
C LEU A 2 39.63 -50.66 -3.14
N SER A 3 38.80 -49.85 -2.44
CA SER A 3 38.12 -50.06 -1.13
C SER A 3 38.65 -49.18 0.01
N SER A 4 37.87 -48.52 0.88
CA SER A 4 36.45 -48.18 1.03
C SER A 4 36.25 -47.48 2.40
N SER A 5 35.25 -46.59 2.52
CA SER A 5 34.52 -46.21 3.76
C SER A 5 35.25 -45.30 4.77
N LEU A 6 34.68 -44.26 5.40
CA LEU A 6 33.31 -43.74 5.54
C LEU A 6 33.35 -42.20 5.58
N THR A 7 32.52 -41.53 4.78
CA THR A 7 32.04 -40.17 5.10
C THR A 7 30.53 -40.22 5.37
N PRO A 8 29.99 -39.46 6.35
CA PRO A 8 28.58 -39.56 6.72
C PRO A 8 27.68 -39.02 5.61
N LYS A 9 26.72 -39.83 5.15
CA LYS A 9 25.63 -39.39 4.29
C LYS A 9 24.81 -38.29 4.99
N LEU A 10 24.89 -37.06 4.47
CA LEU A 10 23.92 -36.00 4.72
C LEU A 10 22.55 -36.49 4.23
N LYS A 11 21.67 -36.85 5.17
CA LYS A 11 20.29 -37.23 4.88
C LYS A 11 19.44 -35.96 4.72
N HIS A 12 18.81 -35.88 3.55
CA HIS A 12 17.55 -35.20 3.26
C HIS A 12 17.44 -33.70 3.56
N THR A 13 17.57 -32.93 2.49
CA THR A 13 16.88 -31.66 2.27
C THR A 13 15.40 -31.81 2.62
N LYS A 14 14.96 -31.24 3.75
CA LYS A 14 13.54 -31.01 4.01
C LYS A 14 13.08 -29.85 3.12
N GLU A 15 12.12 -30.15 2.25
CA GLU A 15 11.39 -29.18 1.45
C GLU A 15 10.85 -28.06 2.33
N PHE A 16 11.31 -26.84 2.06
CA PHE A 16 10.88 -25.64 2.76
C PHE A 16 9.50 -25.24 2.21
N ASN A 17 8.46 -25.63 2.94
CA ASN A 17 7.06 -25.46 2.57
C ASN A 17 6.72 -23.97 2.33
N HIS A 18 6.08 -23.66 1.21
CA HIS A 18 5.77 -22.30 0.72
C HIS A 18 4.92 -21.47 1.73
N ASN A 19 4.24 -22.14 2.66
CA ASN A 19 3.31 -21.54 3.61
C ASN A 19 3.99 -20.78 4.79
N SER A 20 5.20 -21.17 5.19
CA SER A 20 5.91 -20.54 6.33
C SER A 20 6.49 -19.16 5.99
N LYS A 21 6.84 -18.92 4.72
CA LYS A 21 7.28 -17.60 4.23
C LYS A 21 6.16 -16.57 4.28
N ASN A 22 4.91 -16.98 4.06
CA ASN A 22 3.74 -16.10 4.14
C ASN A 22 3.42 -15.71 5.58
N PHE A 23 3.54 -16.63 6.53
CA PHE A 23 3.23 -16.36 7.94
C PHE A 23 4.23 -15.40 8.61
N LEU A 24 5.53 -15.64 8.42
CA LEU A 24 6.59 -14.77 8.93
C LEU A 24 6.55 -13.38 8.27
N SER A 25 6.28 -13.29 6.97
CA SER A 25 6.17 -11.99 6.28
C SER A 25 4.92 -11.20 6.69
N GLN A 26 3.77 -11.86 6.88
CA GLN A 26 2.53 -11.21 7.34
C GLN A 26 2.63 -10.72 8.78
N THR A 27 3.18 -11.55 9.67
CA THR A 27 3.37 -11.18 11.09
C THR A 27 4.35 -10.02 11.22
N PHE A 28 5.45 -10.07 10.46
CA PHE A 28 6.44 -8.99 10.43
C PHE A 28 5.85 -7.70 9.84
N LYS A 29 5.13 -7.77 8.72
CA LYS A 29 4.41 -6.61 8.13
C LYS A 29 3.44 -5.98 9.13
N ARG A 30 2.65 -6.79 9.86
CA ARG A 30 1.74 -6.28 10.91
C ARG A 30 2.49 -5.62 12.06
N LYS A 31 3.63 -6.17 12.48
CA LYS A 31 4.42 -5.62 13.59
C LYS A 31 5.11 -4.31 13.20
N ILE A 32 5.73 -4.24 12.02
CA ILE A 32 6.31 -3.00 11.46
C ILE A 32 5.23 -1.93 11.27
N SER A 33 4.09 -2.28 10.66
CA SER A 33 2.98 -1.34 10.47
C SER A 33 2.48 -0.76 11.80
N LYS A 34 2.31 -1.60 12.84
CA LYS A 34 1.99 -1.12 14.18
C LYS A 34 3.04 -0.17 14.76
N ILE A 35 4.33 -0.48 14.62
CA ILE A 35 5.41 0.37 15.12
C ILE A 35 5.41 1.72 14.41
N VAL A 36 5.31 1.74 13.09
CA VAL A 36 5.29 2.99 12.30
C VAL A 36 4.08 3.84 12.67
N VAL A 37 2.90 3.23 12.79
CA VAL A 37 1.67 3.96 13.18
C VAL A 37 1.76 4.49 14.60
N SER A 38 2.30 3.71 15.56
CA SER A 38 2.53 4.19 16.95
C SER A 38 3.51 5.35 16.97
N CYS A 39 4.65 5.20 16.29
CA CYS A 39 5.69 6.22 16.22
C CYS A 39 5.17 7.51 15.59
N VAL A 40 4.48 7.45 14.45
CA VAL A 40 3.85 8.61 13.79
C VAL A 40 2.88 9.34 14.73
N LYS A 41 2.14 8.58 15.53
CA LYS A 41 1.21 9.13 16.53
C LYS A 41 1.94 9.78 17.70
N GLU A 42 3.02 9.18 18.18
CA GLU A 42 3.85 9.68 19.28
C GLU A 42 4.64 10.95 18.90
N ILE A 43 5.16 11.03 17.67
CA ILE A 43 5.87 12.22 17.16
C ILE A 43 4.94 13.32 16.65
N GLY A 44 3.61 13.11 16.70
CA GLY A 44 2.61 14.09 16.27
C GLY A 44 2.63 14.39 14.75
N ALA A 45 3.26 13.55 13.94
CA ALA A 45 3.34 13.76 12.49
C ALA A 45 2.01 13.40 11.80
N ARG A 46 1.62 14.22 10.81
CA ARG A 46 0.44 13.95 9.97
C ARG A 46 0.88 13.34 8.64
N ILE A 47 0.19 12.29 8.21
CA ILE A 47 0.42 11.65 6.91
C ILE A 47 -0.69 12.04 5.95
N SER A 48 -0.32 12.59 4.80
CA SER A 48 -1.22 12.85 3.67
C SER A 48 -0.94 11.86 2.54
N VAL A 49 -1.97 11.16 2.08
CA VAL A 49 -1.88 10.27 0.91
C VAL A 49 -2.61 10.92 -0.26
N ILE A 50 -1.85 11.25 -1.30
CA ILE A 50 -2.36 11.87 -2.53
C ILE A 50 -2.53 10.77 -3.57
N ILE A 51 -3.74 10.62 -4.11
CA ILE A 51 -4.10 9.62 -5.12
C ILE A 51 -4.55 10.36 -6.39
N PRO A 52 -3.68 10.53 -7.38
CA PRO A 52 -4.08 11.03 -8.70
C PRO A 52 -5.00 10.03 -9.39
N THR A 53 -6.06 10.53 -10.04
CA THR A 53 -7.02 9.70 -10.76
C THR A 53 -7.45 10.35 -12.07
N LEU A 54 -7.72 9.53 -13.09
CA LEU A 54 -8.37 9.90 -14.34
C LEU A 54 -9.05 8.65 -14.92
N ASN A 55 -10.37 8.58 -14.86
CA ASN A 55 -11.18 7.43 -15.23
C ASN A 55 -10.73 6.12 -14.56
N GLU A 56 -10.71 6.11 -13.22
CA GLU A 56 -10.27 5.02 -12.36
C GLU A 56 -11.40 4.41 -11.52
N ALA A 57 -12.65 4.43 -12.01
CA ALA A 57 -13.82 3.99 -11.25
C ALA A 57 -13.70 2.54 -10.74
N ASN A 58 -13.05 1.67 -11.51
CA ASN A 58 -12.86 0.26 -11.15
C ASN A 58 -11.82 0.04 -10.05
N GLY A 59 -10.88 0.99 -9.84
CA GLY A 59 -9.75 0.82 -8.95
C GLY A 59 -9.78 1.70 -7.70
N VAL A 60 -10.32 2.91 -7.81
CA VAL A 60 -10.17 3.97 -6.80
C VAL A 60 -10.67 3.54 -5.41
N ALA A 61 -11.79 2.82 -5.33
CA ALA A 61 -12.31 2.32 -4.06
C ALA A 61 -11.37 1.31 -3.40
N HIS A 62 -10.79 0.40 -4.18
CA HIS A 62 -9.87 -0.60 -3.67
C HIS A 62 -8.61 0.07 -3.08
N VAL A 63 -8.03 1.03 -3.81
CA VAL A 63 -6.83 1.76 -3.37
C VAL A 63 -7.11 2.53 -2.07
N ILE A 64 -8.22 3.27 -1.96
CA ILE A 64 -8.57 4.01 -0.75
C ILE A 64 -8.68 3.07 0.47
N ARG A 65 -9.34 1.92 0.31
CA ARG A 65 -9.53 0.95 1.40
C ARG A 65 -8.21 0.32 1.84
N GLU A 66 -7.31 -0.01 0.92
CA GLU A 66 -5.98 -0.53 1.25
C GLU A 66 -5.13 0.52 1.96
N VAL A 67 -5.16 1.78 1.51
CA VAL A 67 -4.48 2.89 2.20
C VAL A 67 -4.98 3.03 3.62
N ARG A 68 -6.29 3.02 3.86
CA ARG A 68 -6.85 3.09 5.22
C ARG A 68 -6.43 1.92 6.10
N ARG A 69 -6.38 0.71 5.54
CA ARG A 69 -5.95 -0.48 6.27
C ARG A 69 -4.48 -0.36 6.69
N ALA A 70 -3.64 0.17 5.80
CA ALA A 70 -2.20 0.32 6.05
C ALA A 70 -1.86 1.53 6.93
N LEU A 71 -2.60 2.64 6.78
CA LEU A 71 -2.37 3.94 7.41
C LEU A 71 -3.69 4.52 7.98
N PRO A 72 -4.23 3.96 9.07
CA PRO A 72 -5.55 4.35 9.59
C PRO A 72 -5.68 5.82 9.99
N CYS A 73 -4.56 6.47 10.31
CA CYS A 73 -4.51 7.87 10.75
C CYS A 73 -4.21 8.87 9.61
N SER A 74 -4.06 8.42 8.36
CA SER A 74 -3.74 9.33 7.25
C SER A 74 -4.97 10.05 6.73
N GLU A 75 -4.79 11.30 6.31
CA GLU A 75 -5.73 11.94 5.38
C GLU A 75 -5.53 11.35 3.98
N ILE A 76 -6.64 11.12 3.27
CA ILE A 76 -6.62 10.61 1.90
C ILE A 76 -7.23 11.66 1.00
N ILE A 77 -6.47 12.07 -0.02
CA ILE A 77 -6.81 13.12 -0.96
C ILE A 77 -6.78 12.52 -2.36
N VAL A 78 -7.95 12.42 -2.98
CA VAL A 78 -8.07 12.04 -4.39
C VAL A 78 -8.00 13.31 -5.23
N VAL A 79 -7.05 13.36 -6.15
CA VAL A 79 -6.93 14.46 -7.11
C VAL A 79 -7.40 13.94 -8.47
N ASP A 80 -8.58 14.37 -8.88
CA ASP A 80 -9.28 13.90 -10.07
C ASP A 80 -9.03 14.81 -11.26
N GLY A 81 -8.54 14.23 -12.37
CA GLY A 81 -8.19 14.92 -13.60
C GLY A 81 -9.35 15.16 -14.56
N ASP A 82 -10.56 15.38 -14.03
CA ASP A 82 -11.81 15.52 -14.78
C ASP A 82 -12.30 14.18 -15.36
N SER A 83 -12.54 13.22 -14.46
CA SER A 83 -13.05 11.89 -14.82
C SER A 83 -14.53 11.92 -15.20
N SER A 84 -14.91 11.03 -16.12
CA SER A 84 -16.28 10.93 -16.68
C SER A 84 -16.98 9.61 -16.34
N ASP A 85 -16.32 8.72 -15.61
CA ASP A 85 -16.73 7.34 -15.34
C ASP A 85 -17.30 7.12 -13.92
N GLY A 86 -17.51 8.20 -13.16
CA GLY A 86 -17.97 8.14 -11.77
C GLY A 86 -16.87 7.97 -10.73
N THR A 87 -15.58 8.01 -11.12
CA THR A 87 -14.43 8.05 -10.19
C THR A 87 -14.61 9.05 -9.03
N PRO A 88 -15.05 10.31 -9.26
CA PRO A 88 -15.16 11.30 -8.19
C PRO A 88 -16.21 10.92 -7.13
N ASP A 89 -17.32 10.33 -7.56
CA ASP A 89 -18.40 9.93 -6.67
C ASP A 89 -18.02 8.72 -5.83
N ILE A 90 -17.29 7.78 -6.42
CA ILE A 90 -16.73 6.63 -5.70
C ILE A 90 -15.75 7.12 -4.62
N ALA A 91 -14.83 8.02 -4.97
CA ALA A 91 -13.87 8.59 -4.02
C ALA A 91 -14.55 9.31 -2.84
N LYS A 92 -15.58 10.11 -3.12
CA LYS A 92 -16.39 10.79 -2.09
C LYS A 92 -17.15 9.80 -1.20
N ARG A 93 -17.78 8.77 -1.77
CA ARG A 93 -18.48 7.71 -1.00
C ARG A 93 -17.53 6.95 -0.09
N GLU A 94 -16.32 6.71 -0.55
CA GLU A 94 -15.25 6.17 0.28
C GLU A 94 -14.74 7.20 1.28
N GLY A 95 -15.25 8.43 1.39
CA GLY A 95 -14.84 9.41 2.41
C GLY A 95 -13.43 9.98 2.21
N ALA A 96 -12.91 9.99 0.97
CA ALA A 96 -11.70 10.72 0.64
C ALA A 96 -12.00 12.21 0.37
N LYS A 97 -11.03 13.09 0.65
CA LYS A 97 -11.08 14.50 0.21
C LYS A 97 -10.90 14.54 -1.30
N LEU A 98 -11.84 15.13 -2.03
CA LEU A 98 -11.76 15.22 -3.49
C LEU A 98 -11.26 16.60 -3.92
N ILE A 99 -10.30 16.64 -4.84
CA ILE A 99 -9.84 17.84 -5.55
C ILE A 99 -9.93 17.58 -7.05
N THR A 100 -10.83 18.27 -7.75
CA THR A 100 -10.89 18.19 -9.22
C THR A 100 -9.94 19.21 -9.84
N VAL A 101 -9.20 18.80 -10.87
CA VAL A 101 -8.26 19.65 -11.61
C VAL A 101 -8.55 19.56 -13.12
N THR A 102 -8.65 20.71 -13.76
CA THR A 102 -8.85 20.81 -15.22
C THR A 102 -7.54 20.65 -15.99
N LYS A 103 -6.40 20.98 -15.36
CA LYS A 103 -5.08 20.75 -15.94
C LYS A 103 -4.70 19.27 -15.80
N ARG A 104 -4.82 18.53 -16.90
CA ARG A 104 -4.49 17.10 -16.95
C ARG A 104 -3.00 16.83 -16.79
N GLY A 105 -2.70 15.61 -16.35
CA GLY A 105 -1.36 15.06 -16.21
C GLY A 105 -1.02 14.67 -14.78
N TYR A 106 -0.39 13.50 -14.60
CA TYR A 106 -0.06 12.92 -13.30
C TYR A 106 0.72 13.90 -12.40
N GLY A 107 1.74 14.57 -12.96
CA GLY A 107 2.54 15.55 -12.23
C GLY A 107 1.75 16.80 -11.80
N ALA A 108 0.77 17.23 -12.60
CA ALA A 108 -0.10 18.35 -12.23
C ALA A 108 -1.00 17.96 -11.06
N ALA A 109 -1.59 16.77 -11.09
CA ALA A 109 -2.42 16.24 -10.02
C ALA A 109 -1.63 16.10 -8.69
N ILE A 110 -0.41 15.56 -8.74
CA ILE A 110 0.46 15.46 -7.55
C ILE A 110 0.77 16.84 -6.97
N LYS A 111 1.19 17.80 -7.80
CA LYS A 111 1.50 19.17 -7.35
C LYS A 111 0.29 19.84 -6.70
N GLU A 112 -0.88 19.68 -7.29
CA GLU A 112 -2.12 20.21 -6.75
C GLU A 112 -2.50 19.57 -5.42
N GLY A 113 -2.35 18.25 -5.30
CA GLY A 113 -2.54 17.53 -4.04
C GLY A 113 -1.60 18.02 -2.95
N ILE A 114 -0.32 18.22 -3.25
CA ILE A 114 0.67 18.74 -2.28
C ILE A 114 0.29 20.13 -1.81
N ARG A 115 -0.15 21.00 -2.73
CA ARG A 115 -0.51 22.39 -2.44
C ARG A 115 -1.77 22.55 -1.59
N LYS A 116 -2.71 21.61 -1.71
CA LYS A 116 -4.06 21.70 -1.13
C LYS A 116 -4.32 20.68 -0.01
N LYS A 117 -3.29 19.97 0.46
CA LYS A 117 -3.42 19.01 1.56
C LYS A 117 -3.78 19.71 2.86
#